data_AF-A0A2T7B1E9-F1
#
_entry.id   AF-A0A2T7B1E9-F1
#
_cell.length_a   1.000
_cell.length_b   1.000
_cell.length_c   1.000
_cell.angle_alpha   90.00
_cell.angle_beta   90.00
_cell.angle_gamma   90.00
#
_symmetry.space_group_name_H-M   'P 1'
#
loop_
_entity.id
_entity.type
_entity.pdbx_description
1 polymer ?
#
loop_
_entity_poly.entity_id
_entity_poly.type
_entity_poly.pdbx_seq_one_letter_code
_entity_poly.pdbx_strand_id
1 'polypeptide(L)'
;MMLKTRIAAFTVFALSFHAALAQPLASVSEFTQPQIFTEWVQNRCMGYIADSAALKEDANASAAAWLEASELPVEAFNEADTLITRALKTPAGGTAKSDYRVLKCSLIAHSPEITALYQKSAAQQAR
;
A
#
# COMPACT_ATOMS: atom_id res chain seq x y z
N MET A 1 15.74 6.33 -77.31
CA MET A 1 15.05 6.92 -76.14
C MET A 1 14.81 5.79 -75.13
N MET A 2 15.63 5.72 -74.07
CA MET A 2 15.59 4.63 -73.08
C MET A 2 14.55 4.93 -72.01
N LEU A 3 13.56 4.05 -71.84
CA LEU A 3 12.58 4.12 -70.76
C LEU A 3 13.17 3.44 -69.52
N LYS A 4 13.64 4.24 -68.55
CA LYS A 4 14.17 3.73 -67.27
C LYS A 4 13.02 3.42 -66.32
N THR A 5 12.68 2.14 -66.17
CA THR A 5 11.75 1.63 -65.17
C THR A 5 12.37 1.76 -63.78
N ARG A 6 11.81 2.62 -62.91
CA ARG A 6 12.23 2.74 -61.52
C ARG A 6 11.35 1.82 -60.67
N ILE A 7 11.95 0.76 -60.14
CA ILE A 7 11.31 -0.13 -59.15
C ILE A 7 11.28 0.63 -57.82
N ALA A 8 10.09 1.06 -57.40
CA ALA A 8 9.89 1.61 -56.07
C ALA A 8 9.85 0.45 -55.07
N ALA A 9 10.90 0.30 -54.26
CA ALA A 9 10.93 -0.66 -53.17
C ALA A 9 9.96 -0.20 -52.07
N PHE A 10 8.84 -0.90 -51.91
CA PHE A 10 7.93 -0.72 -50.78
C PHE A 10 8.57 -1.32 -49.52
N THR A 11 9.13 -0.46 -48.67
CA THR A 11 9.62 -0.86 -47.35
C THR A 11 8.39 -1.03 -46.44
N VAL A 12 8.05 -2.28 -46.09
CA VAL A 12 6.99 -2.58 -45.12
C VAL A 12 7.53 -2.22 -43.73
N PHE A 13 7.06 -1.12 -43.16
CA PHE A 13 7.35 -0.74 -41.78
C PHE A 13 6.47 -1.58 -40.86
N ALA A 14 7.01 -2.66 -40.29
CA ALA A 14 6.32 -3.44 -39.28
C ALA A 14 6.24 -2.60 -37.98
N LEU A 15 5.11 -1.95 -37.76
CA LEU A 15 4.79 -1.29 -36.51
C LEU A 15 4.53 -2.37 -35.45
N SER A 16 5.57 -2.71 -34.68
CA SER A 16 5.44 -3.54 -33.48
C SER A 16 4.70 -2.76 -32.39
N PHE A 17 3.37 -2.77 -32.41
CA PHE A 17 2.54 -2.29 -31.31
C PHE A 17 2.68 -3.24 -30.11
N HIS A 18 3.68 -3.00 -29.26
CA HIS A 18 3.70 -3.60 -27.92
C HIS A 18 2.71 -2.83 -27.05
N ALA A 19 1.41 -3.15 -27.17
CA ALA A 19 0.46 -2.82 -26.12
C ALA A 19 0.83 -3.68 -24.90
N ALA A 20 1.60 -3.11 -23.97
CA ALA A 20 1.82 -3.74 -22.68
C ALA A 20 0.45 -3.86 -22.00
N LEU A 21 -0.09 -5.08 -21.95
CA LEU A 21 -1.33 -5.37 -21.21
C LEU A 21 -1.04 -5.13 -19.73
N ALA A 22 -1.60 -4.08 -19.16
CA ALA A 22 -1.55 -3.86 -17.72
C ALA A 22 -2.27 -5.02 -17.03
N GLN A 23 -1.54 -5.77 -16.21
CA GLN A 23 -2.15 -6.81 -15.38
C GLN A 23 -3.05 -6.14 -14.32
N PRO A 24 -4.22 -6.71 -14.00
CA PRO A 24 -5.05 -6.18 -12.93
C PRO A 24 -4.28 -6.24 -11.60
N LEU A 25 -4.51 -5.24 -10.73
CA LEU A 25 -4.01 -5.28 -9.35
C LEU A 25 -4.78 -6.34 -8.56
N ALA A 26 -4.12 -6.92 -7.57
CA ALA A 26 -4.77 -7.83 -6.62
C ALA A 26 -5.87 -7.08 -5.85
N SER A 27 -7.00 -7.74 -5.67
CA SER A 27 -8.08 -7.31 -4.79
C SER A 27 -7.68 -7.45 -3.32
N VAL A 28 -8.29 -6.63 -2.46
CA VAL A 28 -8.09 -6.68 -1.00
C VAL A 28 -8.35 -8.08 -0.42
N SER A 29 -9.34 -8.81 -0.96
CA SER A 29 -9.70 -10.17 -0.53
C SER A 29 -8.64 -11.24 -0.82
N GLU A 30 -7.63 -10.95 -1.65
CA GLU A 30 -6.54 -11.88 -1.94
C GLU A 30 -5.43 -11.86 -0.88
N PHE A 31 -5.51 -10.94 0.08
CA PHE A 31 -4.55 -10.81 1.18
C PHE A 31 -4.97 -11.65 2.39
N THR A 32 -3.99 -12.16 3.13
CA THR A 32 -4.25 -12.88 4.38
C THR A 32 -4.68 -11.93 5.50
N GLN A 33 -5.41 -12.42 6.50
CA GLN A 33 -5.85 -11.61 7.65
C GLN A 33 -4.71 -10.84 8.36
N PRO A 34 -3.51 -11.42 8.59
CA PRO A 34 -2.39 -10.65 9.14
C PRO A 34 -1.92 -9.52 8.21
N GLN A 35 -1.90 -9.75 6.89
CA GLN A 35 -1.53 -8.71 5.91
C GLN A 35 -2.58 -7.60 5.90
N ILE A 36 -3.87 -7.94 5.87
CA ILE A 36 -4.97 -6.97 5.93
C ILE A 36 -4.83 -6.05 7.15
N PHE A 37 -4.57 -6.61 8.34
CA PHE A 37 -4.37 -5.81 9.54
C PHE A 37 -3.10 -4.94 9.45
N THR A 38 -2.02 -5.47 8.90
CA THR A 38 -0.76 -4.74 8.69
C THR A 38 -0.96 -3.53 7.75
N GLU A 39 -1.67 -3.72 6.64
CA GLU A 39 -1.99 -2.67 5.67
C GLU A 39 -2.92 -1.62 6.28
N TRP A 40 -3.92 -2.04 7.07
CA TRP A 40 -4.74 -1.12 7.85
C TRP A 40 -3.88 -0.22 8.75
N VAL A 41 -2.94 -0.81 9.52
CA VAL A 41 -2.06 -0.06 10.43
C VAL A 41 -1.19 0.92 9.65
N GLN A 42 -0.63 0.50 8.51
CA GLN A 42 0.21 1.36 7.69
C GLN A 42 -0.59 2.53 7.12
N ASN A 43 -1.74 2.27 6.49
CA ASN A 43 -2.59 3.32 5.89
C ASN A 43 -3.15 4.27 6.96
N ARG A 44 -3.57 3.75 8.11
CA ARG A 44 -4.01 4.57 9.24
C ARG A 44 -2.90 5.46 9.77
N CYS A 45 -1.67 4.93 9.88
CA CYS A 45 -0.49 5.72 10.22
C CYS A 45 -0.19 6.81 9.19
N MET A 46 -0.31 6.50 7.89
CA MET A 46 -0.15 7.48 6.81
C MET A 46 -1.14 8.64 6.96
N GLY A 47 -2.39 8.35 7.36
CA GLY A 47 -3.39 9.38 7.67
C GLY A 47 -3.01 10.32 8.81
N TYR A 48 -2.21 9.87 9.78
CA TYR A 48 -1.66 10.72 10.85
C TYR A 48 -0.52 11.61 10.38
N ILE A 49 0.26 11.17 9.40
CA ILE A 49 1.45 11.89 8.94
C ILE A 49 1.22 12.73 7.69
N ALA A 50 0.08 12.61 7.03
CA ALA A 50 -0.25 13.34 5.83
C ALA A 50 -0.27 14.86 6.07
N ASP A 51 0.44 15.59 5.21
CA ASP A 51 0.53 17.06 5.28
C ASP A 51 -0.57 17.77 4.46
N SER A 52 -1.46 17.02 3.81
CA SER A 52 -2.62 17.54 3.08
C SER A 52 -3.91 16.83 3.48
N ALA A 53 -5.03 17.55 3.43
CA ALA A 53 -6.35 16.99 3.70
C ALA A 53 -6.70 15.87 2.72
N ALA A 54 -6.40 16.07 1.42
CA ALA A 54 -6.65 15.08 0.39
C ALA A 54 -5.90 13.75 0.65
N LEU A 55 -4.61 13.82 1.00
CA LEU A 55 -3.83 12.60 1.30
C LEU A 55 -4.30 11.94 2.59
N LYS A 56 -4.71 12.73 3.60
CA LYS A 56 -5.26 12.20 4.83
C LYS A 56 -6.58 11.45 4.59
N GLU A 57 -7.46 12.02 3.78
CA GLU A 57 -8.75 11.43 3.43
C GLU A 57 -8.56 10.12 2.64
N ASP A 58 -7.71 10.15 1.62
CA ASP A 58 -7.35 8.98 0.82
C ASP A 58 -6.77 7.85 1.69
N ALA A 59 -5.79 8.16 2.54
CA ALA A 59 -5.18 7.17 3.42
C ALA A 59 -6.18 6.56 4.41
N ASN A 60 -7.12 7.35 4.93
CA ASN A 60 -8.16 6.84 5.83
C ASN A 60 -9.23 6.02 5.09
N ALA A 61 -9.61 6.40 3.87
CA ALA A 61 -10.50 5.60 3.03
C ALA A 61 -9.84 4.26 2.66
N SER A 62 -8.54 4.28 2.33
CA SER A 62 -7.75 3.07 2.07
C SER A 62 -7.68 2.18 3.32
N ALA A 63 -7.42 2.74 4.50
CA ALA A 63 -7.49 2.00 5.76
C ALA A 63 -8.90 1.39 5.99
N ALA A 64 -9.97 2.12 5.69
CA ALA A 64 -11.33 1.61 5.84
C ALA A 64 -11.61 0.38 4.96
N ALA A 65 -11.04 0.31 3.74
CA ALA A 65 -11.15 -0.88 2.89
C ALA A 65 -10.51 -2.12 3.53
N TRP A 66 -9.34 -1.95 4.17
CA TRP A 66 -8.70 -3.04 4.93
C TRP A 66 -9.50 -3.41 6.19
N LEU A 67 -10.12 -2.45 6.85
CA LEU A 67 -11.00 -2.71 8.00
C LEU A 67 -12.19 -3.57 7.59
N GLU A 68 -12.84 -3.25 6.47
CA GLU A 68 -13.99 -3.99 5.95
C GLU A 68 -13.66 -5.45 5.60
N ALA A 69 -12.46 -5.70 5.08
CA ALA A 69 -12.00 -7.05 4.75
C ALA A 69 -11.47 -7.84 5.95
N SER A 70 -11.24 -7.18 7.08
CA SER A 70 -10.72 -7.85 8.25
C SER A 70 -11.81 -8.56 9.03
N GLU A 71 -11.47 -9.73 9.53
CA GLU A 71 -12.34 -10.47 10.44
C GLU A 71 -12.19 -9.95 11.89
N LEU A 72 -11.12 -9.23 12.23
CA LEU A 72 -10.84 -8.85 13.61
C LEU A 72 -11.92 -7.96 14.24
N PRO A 73 -12.12 -8.05 15.57
CA PRO A 73 -13.03 -7.17 16.29
C PRO A 73 -12.55 -5.71 16.25
N VAL A 74 -13.49 -4.75 16.28
CA VAL A 74 -13.20 -3.30 16.21
C VAL A 74 -12.25 -2.83 17.32
N GLU A 75 -12.25 -3.51 18.47
CA GLU A 75 -11.36 -3.26 19.59
C GLU A 75 -9.88 -3.42 19.22
N ALA A 76 -9.54 -4.35 18.32
CA ALA A 76 -8.18 -4.54 17.84
C ALA A 76 -7.67 -3.28 17.11
N PHE A 77 -8.53 -2.65 16.33
CA PHE A 77 -8.23 -1.44 15.57
C PHE A 77 -8.11 -0.22 16.48
N ASN A 78 -8.96 -0.11 17.51
CA ASN A 78 -8.86 0.94 18.51
C ASN A 78 -7.55 0.83 19.33
N GLU A 79 -7.17 -0.38 19.72
CA GLU A 79 -5.90 -0.64 20.41
C GLU A 79 -4.71 -0.33 19.48
N ALA A 80 -4.78 -0.72 18.21
CA ALA A 80 -3.76 -0.42 17.20
C ALA A 80 -3.61 1.08 16.94
N ASP A 81 -4.70 1.85 16.85
CA ASP A 81 -4.66 3.31 16.68
C ASP A 81 -3.92 4.00 17.86
N THR A 82 -4.12 3.49 19.07
CA THR A 82 -3.38 3.92 20.26
C THR A 82 -1.89 3.59 20.17
N LEU A 83 -1.54 2.41 19.65
CA LEU A 83 -0.14 2.01 19.44
C LEU A 83 0.54 2.88 18.37
N ILE A 84 -0.15 3.16 17.25
CA ILE A 84 0.33 4.02 16.17
C ILE A 84 0.68 5.41 16.69
N THR A 85 -0.26 6.07 17.38
CA THR A 85 -0.08 7.44 17.87
C THR A 85 1.02 7.53 18.92
N ARG A 86 1.23 6.48 19.73
CA ARG A 86 2.36 6.39 20.65
C ARG A 86 3.68 6.23 19.90
N ALA A 87 3.77 5.28 18.99
CA ALA A 87 5.00 4.94 18.28
C ALA A 87 5.45 6.04 17.30
N LEU A 88 4.52 6.84 16.75
CA LEU A 88 4.84 7.98 15.90
C LEU A 88 5.69 9.07 16.58
N LYS A 89 5.67 9.12 17.92
CA LYS A 89 6.49 10.04 18.73
C LYS A 89 7.95 9.61 18.81
N THR A 90 8.26 8.36 18.47
CA THR A 90 9.63 7.86 18.45
C THR A 90 10.40 8.48 17.28
N PRO A 91 11.62 9.01 17.51
CA PRO A 91 12.48 9.49 16.43
C PRO A 91 12.89 8.35 15.49
N ALA A 92 12.92 8.63 14.20
CA ALA A 92 13.57 7.78 13.20
C ALA A 92 14.61 8.62 12.45
N GLY A 93 15.73 8.01 12.09
CA GLY A 93 16.85 8.72 11.49
C GLY A 93 17.57 7.87 10.45
N GLY A 94 18.39 8.56 9.67
CA GLY A 94 19.22 8.00 8.62
C GLY A 94 20.18 9.06 8.11
N THR A 95 20.81 8.81 6.96
CA THR A 95 21.83 9.71 6.40
C THR A 95 21.23 10.96 5.73
N ALA A 96 19.96 10.92 5.34
CA ALA A 96 19.27 12.06 4.74
C ALA A 96 18.66 12.96 5.81
N LYS A 97 18.57 14.27 5.52
CA LYS A 97 17.89 15.24 6.38
C LYS A 97 16.37 15.10 6.21
N SER A 98 15.75 14.17 6.94
CA SER A 98 14.31 13.91 6.93
C SER A 98 13.87 13.32 8.27
N ASP A 99 12.59 13.47 8.60
CA ASP A 99 11.97 12.85 9.78
C ASP A 99 11.53 11.40 9.55
N TYR A 100 11.72 10.90 8.31
CA TYR A 100 11.44 9.50 7.93
C TYR A 100 10.02 9.04 8.28
N ARG A 101 9.03 9.96 8.25
CA ARG A 101 7.66 9.68 8.73
C ARG A 101 7.00 8.51 8.01
N VAL A 102 7.18 8.39 6.70
CA VAL A 102 6.66 7.26 5.91
C VAL A 102 7.32 5.94 6.33
N LEU A 103 8.64 5.93 6.50
CA LEU A 103 9.37 4.76 7.00
C LEU A 103 8.88 4.36 8.39
N LYS A 104 8.60 5.32 9.29
CA LYS A 104 8.01 5.03 10.60
C LYS A 104 6.70 4.25 10.46
N CYS A 105 5.82 4.61 9.53
CA CYS A 105 4.57 3.88 9.34
C CYS A 105 4.79 2.42 8.92
N SER A 106 5.75 2.16 8.02
CA SER A 106 6.12 0.78 7.67
C SER A 106 6.68 0.01 8.87
N LEU A 107 7.56 0.64 9.66
CA LEU A 107 8.15 0.01 10.85
C LEU A 107 7.12 -0.25 11.95
N ILE A 108 6.17 0.67 12.16
CA ILE A 108 5.07 0.52 13.12
C ILE A 108 4.17 -0.64 12.70
N ALA A 109 3.76 -0.70 11.44
CA ALA A 109 2.89 -1.76 10.93
C ALA A 109 3.51 -3.17 11.10
N HIS A 110 4.82 -3.29 11.00
CA HIS A 110 5.55 -4.55 11.15
C HIS A 110 6.17 -4.73 12.55
N SER A 111 5.78 -3.91 13.53
CA SER A 111 6.35 -3.97 14.88
C SER A 111 5.92 -5.23 15.64
N PRO A 112 6.74 -5.71 16.59
CA PRO A 112 6.37 -6.80 17.49
C PRO A 112 5.07 -6.52 18.25
N GLU A 113 4.82 -5.27 18.65
CA GLU A 113 3.61 -4.86 19.36
C GLU A 113 2.35 -5.04 18.51
N ILE A 114 2.38 -4.60 17.24
CA ILE A 114 1.26 -4.79 16.30
C ILE A 114 1.06 -6.29 15.99
N THR A 115 2.16 -7.03 15.83
CA THR A 115 2.09 -8.48 15.60
C THR A 115 1.45 -9.21 16.78
N ALA A 116 1.84 -8.86 18.01
CA ALA A 116 1.28 -9.45 19.23
C ALA A 116 -0.22 -9.09 19.39
N LEU A 117 -0.59 -7.86 19.05
CA LEU A 117 -1.99 -7.42 19.06
C LEU A 117 -2.84 -8.22 18.07
N TYR A 118 -2.36 -8.44 16.85
CA TYR A 118 -3.02 -9.28 15.87
C TYR A 118 -3.28 -10.68 16.43
N GLN A 119 -2.23 -11.34 16.94
CA GLN A 119 -2.32 -12.71 17.46
C GLN A 119 -3.30 -12.85 18.62
N LYS A 120 -3.26 -11.90 19.57
CA LYS A 120 -4.20 -11.84 20.69
C LYS A 120 -5.64 -11.69 20.19
N SER A 121 -5.88 -10.76 19.27
CA SER A 121 -7.21 -10.44 18.77
C SER A 121 -7.81 -11.59 17.95
N ALA A 122 -7.02 -12.19 17.07
CA ALA A 122 -7.42 -13.36 16.29
C ALA A 122 -7.76 -14.56 17.19
N ALA A 123 -6.97 -14.78 18.26
CA ALA A 123 -7.24 -15.85 19.22
C ALA A 123 -8.50 -15.61 20.08
N GLN A 124 -8.87 -14.35 20.31
CA GLN A 124 -10.10 -13.99 21.04
C GLN A 124 -11.34 -14.19 20.17
N GLN A 125 -11.25 -13.92 18.88
CA GLN A 125 -12.35 -14.11 17.94
C GLN A 125 -12.66 -15.59 17.67
N ALA A 126 -11.66 -16.46 17.73
CA ALA A 126 -11.83 -17.90 17.54
C ALA A 126 -12.48 -18.62 18.74
N ARG A 127 -12.80 -17.90 19.83
CA ARG A 127 -13.41 -18.43 21.06
C ARG A 127 -14.87 -18.03 21.15
#